data_AF-A0A4Y9N9E6-F1
#
_entry.id   AF-A0A4Y9N9E6-F1
#
_cell.length_a   1.000
_cell.length_b   1.000
_cell.length_c   1.000
_cell.angle_alpha   90.00
_cell.angle_beta   90.00
_cell.angle_gamma   90.00
#
_symmetry.space_group_name_H-M   'P 1'
#
loop_
_entity.id
_entity.type
_entity.pdbx_description
1 polymer ?
#
loop_
_entity_poly.entity_id
_entity_poly.type
_entity_poly.pdbx_seq_one_letter_code
_entity_poly.pdbx_strand_id
1 'polypeptide(L)' 'MADEDLRQQLVPGGGGSQALALAPAQGGFVELTFPEAGSYPFVSHVMVDAERGAHGRIAVTDR' A
#
# COMPACT_ATOMS: atom_id res chain seq x y z
N MET A 1 -23.85 14.10 27.30
CA MET A 1 -24.15 12.86 26.54
C MET A 1 -23.20 12.89 25.36
N ALA A 2 -22.27 11.94 25.34
CA ALA A 2 -20.91 12.03 24.80
C ALA A 2 -20.79 12.46 23.34
N ASP A 3 -19.86 13.39 23.09
CA ASP A 3 -19.20 13.63 21.81
C ASP A 3 -17.83 12.94 21.91
N GLU A 4 -17.82 11.64 21.63
CA GLU A 4 -16.63 10.79 21.66
C GLU A 4 -16.74 9.84 20.45
N ASP A 5 -15.61 9.59 19.78
CA ASP A 5 -15.42 8.62 18.69
C ASP A 5 -15.70 9.02 17.22
N LEU A 6 -15.15 10.16 16.79
CA LEU A 6 -14.71 10.31 15.39
C LEU A 6 -13.21 9.99 15.22
N ARG A 7 -12.66 9.09 16.04
CA ARG A 7 -11.40 8.44 15.73
C ARG A 7 -11.74 7.26 14.85
N GLN A 8 -11.40 7.32 13.57
CA GLN A 8 -11.38 6.13 12.73
C GLN A 8 -10.45 5.13 13.40
N GLN A 9 -11.02 4.22 14.18
CA GLN A 9 -10.30 3.07 14.71
C GLN A 9 -9.82 2.31 13.48
N LEU A 10 -8.52 2.40 13.19
CA LEU A 10 -7.86 1.48 12.28
C LEU A 10 -8.01 0.09 12.91
N VAL A 11 -9.08 -0.61 12.57
CA VAL A 11 -9.21 -2.04 12.82
C VAL A 11 -8.08 -2.70 12.04
N PRO A 12 -7.21 -3.51 12.67
CA PRO A 12 -6.27 -4.35 11.93
C PRO A 12 -7.07 -5.20 10.93
N GLY A 13 -6.96 -4.87 9.64
CA GLY A 13 -7.67 -5.54 8.55
C GLY A 13 -9.00 -4.91 8.07
N GLY A 14 -9.50 -3.84 8.68
CA GLY A 14 -10.81 -3.24 8.30
C GLY A 14 -10.75 -1.95 7.47
N GLY A 15 -9.59 -1.31 7.35
CA GLY A 15 -9.47 0.06 6.78
C GLY A 15 -8.20 0.33 5.96
N GLY A 16 -7.56 -0.69 5.40
CA GLY A 16 -6.36 -0.53 4.57
C GLY A 16 -6.69 -0.29 3.09
N SER A 17 -5.85 0.50 2.41
CA SER A 17 -5.86 0.64 0.95
C SER A 17 -4.69 -0.14 0.34
N GLN A 18 -4.91 -0.71 -0.84
CA GLN A 18 -3.85 -1.34 -1.65
C GLN A 18 -3.06 -0.32 -2.48
N ALA A 19 -3.54 0.92 -2.53
CA ALA A 19 -2.93 2.01 -3.28
C ALA A 19 -2.70 3.23 -2.39
N LEU A 20 -1.53 3.85 -2.54
CA LEU A 20 -1.17 5.12 -1.94
C LEU A 20 -0.99 6.15 -3.06
N ALA A 21 -1.83 7.18 -3.09
CA ALA A 21 -1.67 8.29 -4.01
C ALA A 21 -0.59 9.25 -3.50
N LEU A 22 0.34 9.63 -4.38
CA LEU A 22 1.39 10.61 -4.10
C LEU A 22 1.38 11.68 -5.18
N ALA A 23 1.31 12.94 -4.77
CA ALA A 23 1.56 14.08 -5.63
C ALA A 23 3.07 14.22 -5.93
N PRO A 24 3.47 15.01 -6.94
CA PRO A 24 4.88 15.33 -7.17
C PRO A 24 5.56 15.86 -5.91
N ALA A 25 6.76 15.33 -5.62
CA ALA A 25 7.54 15.62 -4.41
C ALA A 25 6.90 15.18 -3.08
N GLN A 26 5.77 14.44 -3.10
CA GLN A 26 5.20 13.82 -1.90
C GLN A 26 5.88 12.47 -1.61
N GLY A 27 6.24 12.26 -0.35
CA GLY A 27 6.64 10.95 0.17
C GLY A 27 5.52 10.29 0.96
N GLY A 28 5.63 8.99 1.17
CA GLY A 28 4.74 8.23 2.04
C GLY A 28 5.33 6.86 2.36
N PHE A 29 4.75 6.18 3.34
CA PHE A 29 5.12 4.81 3.72
C PHE A 29 3.87 3.94 3.77
N VAL A 30 4.08 2.63 3.61
CA VAL A 30 3.04 1.60 3.72
C VAL A 30 3.53 0.52 4.67
N GLU A 31 2.64 0.03 5.52
CA GLU A 31 2.88 -1.14 6.36
C GLU A 31 2.13 -2.32 5.74
N LEU A 32 2.84 -3.43 5.53
CA LEU A 32 2.28 -4.62 4.89
C LEU A 32 2.98 -5.88 5.41
N THR A 33 2.22 -6.98 5.42
CA THR A 33 2.69 -8.31 5.80
C THR A 33 2.52 -9.24 4.61
N PHE A 34 3.59 -9.93 4.20
CA PHE A 34 3.51 -10.97 3.19
C PHE A 34 3.14 -12.31 3.84
N PRO A 35 2.06 -12.98 3.42
CA PRO A 35 1.61 -14.21 4.06
C PRO A 35 2.45 -15.44 3.66
N GLU A 36 3.15 -15.40 2.53
CA GLU A 36 3.92 -16.51 1.98
C GLU A 36 5.13 -16.01 1.18
N ALA A 37 6.11 -16.89 0.95
CA ALA A 37 7.20 -16.62 0.03
C ALA A 37 6.71 -16.56 -1.43
N GLY A 38 7.28 -15.67 -2.23
CA GLY A 38 6.82 -15.44 -3.60
C GLY A 38 7.32 -14.15 -4.23
N SER A 39 6.79 -13.83 -5.41
CA SER A 39 7.09 -12.59 -6.14
C SER A 39 5.82 -11.76 -6.28
N TYR A 40 5.76 -10.64 -5.57
CA TYR A 40 4.60 -9.75 -5.53
C TYR A 40 4.82 -8.52 -6.43
N PRO A 41 4.05 -8.32 -7.51
CA PRO A 41 4.18 -7.14 -8.35
C PRO A 41 3.64 -5.90 -7.63
N PHE A 42 4.25 -4.75 -7.91
CA PHE A 42 3.69 -3.44 -7.59
C PHE A 42 3.79 -2.53 -8.81
N VAL A 43 2.86 -1.61 -8.96
CA VAL A 43 2.69 -0.81 -10.18
C VAL A 43 2.11 0.56 -9.87
N SER A 44 2.52 1.57 -10.64
CA SER A 44 1.79 2.83 -10.70
C SER A 44 0.42 2.60 -11.36
N HIS A 45 -0.66 3.00 -10.69
CA HIS A 45 -2.00 2.93 -11.28
C HIS A 45 -2.24 4.01 -12.35
N VAL A 46 -1.25 4.86 -12.62
CA VAL A 46 -1.15 5.66 -13.85
C VAL A 46 -0.52 4.77 -14.92
N MET A 47 -1.35 4.08 -15.71
CA MET A 47 -0.91 2.99 -16.58
C MET A 47 0.15 3.38 -17.62
N VAL A 48 0.15 4.63 -18.11
CA VAL A 48 1.20 5.13 -19.00
C VAL A 48 2.57 5.13 -18.33
N ASP A 49 2.63 5.41 -17.02
CA ASP A 49 3.89 5.35 -16.28
C ASP A 49 4.29 3.90 -16.02
N ALA A 50 3.31 3.03 -15.74
CA ALA A 50 3.55 1.59 -15.61
C ALA A 50 4.19 1.02 -16.87
N GLU A 51 3.66 1.33 -18.06
CA GLU A 51 4.23 0.96 -19.36
C GLU A 51 5.66 1.50 -19.55
N ARG A 52 5.94 2.69 -19.02
CA ARG A 52 7.28 3.32 -19.04
C ARG A 52 8.23 2.77 -17.97
N GLY A 53 7.81 1.81 -17.16
CA GLY A 53 8.67 1.14 -16.18
C GLY A 53 8.40 1.48 -14.72
N ALA A 54 7.36 2.25 -14.39
CA ALA A 54 6.94 2.51 -13.01
C ALA A 54 6.22 1.29 -12.39
N HIS A 55 6.90 0.14 -12.39
CA HIS A 55 6.48 -1.11 -11.79
C HIS A 55 7.69 -1.90 -11.34
N GLY A 56 7.47 -2.84 -10.42
CA GLY A 56 8.52 -3.71 -9.92
C GLY A 56 7.95 -4.95 -9.27
N ARG A 57 8.82 -5.73 -8.63
CA ARG A 57 8.43 -6.90 -7.85
C ARG A 57 9.16 -6.92 -6.52
N ILE A 58 8.46 -7.39 -5.50
CA ILE A 58 9.02 -7.69 -4.20
C ILE A 58 9.23 -9.21 -4.15
N ALA A 59 10.49 -9.64 -4.07
CA ALA A 59 10.84 -11.04 -3.87
C ALA A 59 10.87 -11.33 -2.37
N VAL A 60 9.96 -12.21 -1.93
CA VAL A 60 9.85 -12.67 -0.54
C VAL A 60 10.38 -14.10 -0.51
N THR A 61 11.40 -14.34 0.31
CA THR A 61 11.98 -15.67 0.53
C THR A 61 11.63 -16.18 1.91
N ASP A 62 11.62 -17.50 2.06
CA ASP A 62 11.60 -18.12 3.39
C ASP A 62 12.84 -17.72 4.19
N ARG A 63 12.72 -17.81 5.51
CA ARG A 63 13.77 -17.42 6.46
C ARG A 63 14.74 -18.54 6.76
#